data_AF-A0A7K4I962-F1
#
_entry.id   AF-A0A7K4I962-F1
#
_cell.length_a   1.000
_cell.length_b   1.000
_cell.length_c   1.000
_cell.angle_alpha   90.00
_cell.angle_beta   90.00
_cell.angle_gamma   90.00
#
_symmetry.space_group_name_H-M   'P 1'
#
loop_
_entity.id
_entity.type
_entity.pdbx_description
1 polymer ?
#
loop_
_entity_poly.entity_id
_entity_poly.type
_entity_poly.pdbx_seq_one_letter_code
_entity_poly.pdbx_strand_id
1 'polypeptide(L)'
;MKLSTQNVALMAVFAALQASFSIFPFTITVGVSGEITLGVIGGSLIGILLGPIIGGLAVLIGSVVGVFVNPAGALFGILTVIPPFLGAFGAGCVKIKRGYVTGAIILVALLIFYAHPFGREAYIYPWLHIIAMIVAFSPIAHIASSTFSSSNTKKPIFGISIAAFVGVLTDHISGSALAMWYFSPFLTPPIWYSIMPIYPIERMIALIIIVVIATPVYYSLRMARLINVNK
;
A
#
# COMPACT_ATOMS: atom_id res chain seq x y z
N MET A 1 23.33 5.17 0.11
CA MET A 1 22.92 4.62 -1.20
C MET A 1 23.27 5.66 -2.27
N LYS A 2 24.09 5.34 -3.29
CA LYS A 2 24.29 6.25 -4.42
C LYS A 2 23.13 6.06 -5.41
N LEU A 3 22.33 7.10 -5.64
CA LEU A 3 21.25 7.07 -6.63
C LEU A 3 21.86 7.11 -8.04
N SER A 4 21.46 6.18 -8.91
CA SER A 4 21.80 6.23 -10.33
C SER A 4 20.81 7.12 -11.07
N THR A 5 21.20 7.66 -12.23
CA THR A 5 20.31 8.41 -13.13
C THR A 5 19.06 7.60 -13.50
N GLN A 6 19.22 6.28 -13.69
CA GLN A 6 18.11 5.36 -13.93
C GLN A 6 17.13 5.30 -12.75
N ASN A 7 17.62 5.26 -11.51
CA ASN A 7 16.75 5.28 -10.33
C ASN A 7 15.96 6.59 -10.23
N VAL A 8 16.59 7.72 -10.56
CA VAL A 8 15.93 9.03 -10.57
C VAL A 8 14.86 9.08 -11.67
N ALA A 9 15.16 8.58 -12.88
CA ALA A 9 14.19 8.53 -13.97
C ALA A 9 12.97 7.65 -13.63
N LEU A 10 13.20 6.45 -13.09
CA LEU A 10 12.11 5.57 -12.64
C LEU A 10 11.29 6.22 -11.52
N MET A 11 11.96 6.84 -10.54
CA MET A 11 11.28 7.55 -9.46
C MET A 11 10.38 8.66 -10.00
N ALA A 12 10.86 9.45 -10.96
CA ALA A 12 10.08 10.54 -11.56
C ALA A 12 8.87 10.02 -12.36
N VAL A 13 9.06 9.00 -13.20
CA VAL A 13 7.97 8.41 -14.01
C VAL A 13 6.90 7.80 -13.11
N PHE A 14 7.28 7.04 -12.10
CA PHE A 14 6.33 6.41 -11.19
C PHE A 14 5.72 7.40 -10.19
N ALA A 15 6.41 8.51 -9.85
CA ALA A 15 5.80 9.61 -9.11
C ALA A 15 4.70 10.28 -9.93
N ALA A 16 4.92 10.52 -11.23
CA ALA A 16 3.89 11.04 -12.13
C ALA A 16 2.71 10.07 -12.26
N LEU A 17 2.97 8.76 -12.31
CA LEU A 17 1.92 7.74 -12.30
C LEU A 17 1.10 7.78 -11.00
N GLN A 18 1.75 7.84 -9.84
CA GLN A 18 1.07 7.95 -8.55
C GLN A 18 0.23 9.23 -8.48
N ALA A 19 0.79 10.38 -8.90
CA ALA A 19 0.05 11.64 -8.93
C ALA A 19 -1.20 11.54 -9.80
N SER A 20 -1.11 10.87 -10.96
CA SER A 20 -2.25 10.63 -11.84
C SER A 20 -3.31 9.75 -11.16
N PHE A 21 -2.90 8.67 -10.50
CA PHE A 21 -3.81 7.79 -9.75
C PHE A 21 -4.49 8.51 -8.59
N SER A 22 -3.83 9.48 -7.95
CA SER A 22 -4.40 10.30 -6.89
C SER A 22 -5.50 11.27 -7.36
N ILE A 23 -5.76 11.39 -8.67
CA ILE A 23 -6.82 12.24 -9.21
C ILE A 23 -8.11 11.45 -9.41
N PHE A 24 -8.02 10.17 -9.78
CA PHE A 24 -9.19 9.38 -10.15
C PHE A 24 -9.86 8.75 -8.93
N PRO A 25 -11.18 8.92 -8.75
CA PRO A 25 -11.92 8.27 -7.67
C PRO A 25 -11.92 6.76 -7.84
N PHE A 26 -11.86 6.05 -6.73
CA PHE A 26 -11.92 4.58 -6.66
C PHE A 26 -13.12 4.12 -5.85
N THR A 27 -13.27 4.63 -4.62
CA THR A 27 -14.43 4.32 -3.76
C THR A 27 -14.89 5.55 -2.99
N ILE A 28 -16.15 5.53 -2.55
CA ILE A 28 -16.72 6.56 -1.66
C ILE A 28 -16.36 6.27 -0.20
N THR A 29 -16.17 7.31 0.60
CA THR A 29 -15.99 7.14 2.05
C THR A 29 -17.32 6.96 2.76
N VAL A 30 -17.34 6.11 3.79
CA VAL A 30 -18.49 5.93 4.67
C VAL A 30 -18.25 6.68 5.98
N GLY A 31 -19.21 7.50 6.40
CA GLY A 31 -19.15 8.27 7.66
C GLY A 31 -18.40 9.61 7.58
N VAL A 32 -17.69 9.89 6.49
CA VAL A 32 -17.04 11.19 6.21
C VAL A 32 -17.26 11.59 4.76
N SER A 33 -17.15 12.89 4.47
CA SER A 33 -17.18 13.42 3.11
C SER A 33 -15.83 13.26 2.41
N GLY A 34 -15.87 12.87 1.14
CA GLY A 34 -14.68 12.73 0.29
C GLY A 34 -14.67 11.40 -0.45
N GLU A 35 -13.55 11.13 -1.10
CA GLU A 35 -13.38 9.94 -1.94
C GLU A 35 -12.01 9.32 -1.69
N ILE A 36 -11.95 7.99 -1.76
CA ILE A 36 -10.70 7.25 -1.83
C ILE A 36 -10.34 7.15 -3.32
N THR A 37 -9.13 7.55 -3.68
CA THR A 37 -8.66 7.58 -5.08
C THR A 37 -7.92 6.29 -5.46
N LEU A 38 -7.61 6.11 -6.75
CA LEU A 38 -6.75 5.01 -7.22
C LEU A 38 -5.32 5.07 -6.65
N GLY A 39 -4.95 6.15 -5.96
CA GLY A 39 -3.66 6.28 -5.28
C GLY A 39 -3.35 5.13 -4.30
N VAL A 40 -4.39 4.49 -3.73
CA VAL A 40 -4.23 3.30 -2.85
C VAL A 40 -3.73 2.06 -3.60
N ILE A 41 -4.09 1.94 -4.88
CA ILE A 41 -3.59 0.88 -5.78
C ILE A 41 -2.15 1.20 -6.18
N GLY A 42 -1.90 2.48 -6.51
CA GLY A 42 -0.59 2.97 -6.93
C GLY A 42 0.51 2.73 -5.90
N GLY A 43 0.23 2.97 -4.61
CA GLY A 43 1.20 2.76 -3.53
C GLY A 43 1.84 1.37 -3.59
N SER A 44 1.03 0.33 -3.39
CA SER A 44 1.51 -1.06 -3.38
C SER A 44 2.08 -1.49 -4.73
N LEU A 45 1.44 -1.12 -5.85
CA LEU A 45 1.93 -1.41 -7.20
C LEU A 45 3.36 -0.91 -7.40
N ILE A 46 3.60 0.36 -7.09
CA ILE A 46 4.90 1.01 -7.31
C ILE A 46 5.96 0.44 -6.36
N GLY A 47 5.58 0.16 -5.12
CA GLY A 47 6.44 -0.53 -4.15
C GLY A 47 6.93 -1.90 -4.63
N ILE A 48 6.05 -2.71 -5.22
CA ILE A 48 6.39 -4.00 -5.82
C ILE A 48 7.37 -3.82 -6.98
N LEU A 49 7.12 -2.85 -7.86
CA LEU A 49 7.93 -2.66 -9.06
C LEU A 49 9.34 -2.15 -8.72
N LEU A 50 9.45 -1.13 -7.87
CA LEU A 50 10.71 -0.40 -7.63
C LEU A 50 11.38 -0.72 -6.28
N GLY A 51 10.74 -1.49 -5.42
CA GLY A 51 11.24 -1.77 -4.07
C GLY A 51 10.96 -0.65 -3.07
N PRO A 52 11.39 -0.80 -1.80
CA PRO A 52 10.88 0.02 -0.70
C PRO A 52 11.35 1.47 -0.77
N ILE A 53 12.61 1.71 -1.17
CA ILE A 53 13.18 3.06 -1.17
C ILE A 53 12.76 3.85 -2.41
N ILE A 54 13.06 3.33 -3.60
CA ILE A 54 12.75 4.06 -4.85
C ILE A 54 11.23 4.12 -5.05
N GLY A 55 10.51 3.01 -4.81
CA GLY A 55 9.06 2.98 -4.91
C GLY A 55 8.36 3.82 -3.84
N GLY A 56 8.81 3.74 -2.59
CA GLY A 56 8.30 4.57 -1.51
C GLY A 56 8.48 6.07 -1.79
N LEU A 57 9.67 6.50 -2.20
CA LEU A 57 9.92 7.90 -2.56
C LEU A 57 9.10 8.36 -3.76
N ALA A 58 8.97 7.53 -4.80
CA ALA A 58 8.12 7.84 -5.95
C ALA A 58 6.67 8.06 -5.52
N VAL A 59 6.14 7.18 -4.67
CA VAL A 59 4.77 7.28 -4.16
C VAL A 59 4.60 8.49 -3.24
N LEU A 60 5.58 8.78 -2.39
CA LEU A 60 5.55 9.97 -1.53
C LEU A 60 5.47 11.25 -2.36
N ILE A 61 6.39 11.42 -3.32
CA ILE A 61 6.44 12.60 -4.20
C ILE A 61 5.14 12.71 -5.02
N GLY A 62 4.72 11.61 -5.65
CA GLY A 62 3.50 11.60 -6.46
C GLY A 62 2.24 11.89 -5.65
N SER A 63 2.16 11.38 -4.41
CA SER A 63 1.03 11.64 -3.53
C SER A 63 1.01 13.09 -3.03
N VAL A 64 2.18 13.69 -2.76
CA VAL A 64 2.28 15.13 -2.46
C VAL A 64 1.73 15.95 -3.63
N VAL A 65 2.17 15.67 -4.86
CA VAL A 65 1.61 16.33 -6.06
C VAL A 65 0.10 16.07 -6.16
N GLY A 66 -0.34 14.85 -5.94
CA GLY A 66 -1.75 14.45 -5.96
C GLY A 66 -2.62 15.25 -4.99
N VAL A 67 -2.13 15.53 -3.77
CA VAL A 67 -2.83 16.37 -2.79
C VAL A 67 -3.06 17.79 -3.31
N PHE A 68 -2.09 18.37 -4.02
CA PHE A 68 -2.23 19.72 -4.59
C PHE A 68 -3.08 19.76 -5.85
N VAL A 69 -3.06 18.70 -6.66
CA VAL A 69 -3.84 18.62 -7.91
C VAL A 69 -5.30 18.26 -7.64
N ASN A 70 -5.56 17.37 -6.67
CA ASN A 70 -6.90 16.98 -6.25
C ASN A 70 -7.06 17.11 -4.71
N PRO A 71 -7.23 18.35 -4.20
CA PRO A 71 -7.46 18.56 -2.77
C PRO A 71 -8.71 17.84 -2.23
N ALA A 72 -9.72 17.60 -3.07
CA ALA A 72 -10.93 16.88 -2.67
C ALA A 72 -10.66 15.38 -2.38
N GLY A 73 -9.67 14.79 -3.05
CA GLY A 73 -9.18 13.43 -2.76
C GLY A 73 -8.19 13.37 -1.58
N ALA A 74 -7.79 14.52 -1.02
CA ALA A 74 -6.89 14.60 0.12
C ALA A 74 -7.64 14.52 1.45
N LEU A 75 -8.20 13.34 1.77
CA LEU A 75 -9.05 13.10 2.95
C LEU A 75 -8.47 13.62 4.29
N PHE A 76 -7.15 13.54 4.48
CA PHE A 76 -6.43 13.99 5.68
C PHE A 76 -5.54 15.22 5.39
N GLY A 77 -5.87 16.01 4.38
CA GLY A 77 -5.00 17.06 3.85
C GLY A 77 -3.63 16.50 3.44
N ILE A 78 -2.55 17.15 3.87
CA ILE A 78 -1.18 16.70 3.55
C ILE A 78 -0.85 15.32 4.15
N LEU A 79 -1.55 14.88 5.20
CA LEU A 79 -1.31 13.57 5.83
C LEU A 79 -1.81 12.41 4.96
N THR A 80 -2.62 12.67 3.93
CA THR A 80 -3.08 11.65 2.95
C THR A 80 -1.93 10.96 2.23
N VAL A 81 -0.73 11.55 2.22
CA VAL A 81 0.45 10.92 1.61
C VAL A 81 0.98 9.73 2.42
N ILE A 82 0.66 9.65 3.72
CA ILE A 82 1.22 8.65 4.63
C ILE A 82 0.75 7.22 4.29
N PRO A 83 -0.56 6.94 4.17
CA PRO A 83 -1.03 5.58 3.87
C PRO A 83 -0.45 4.98 2.57
N PRO A 84 -0.52 5.63 1.39
CA PRO A 84 0.02 5.04 0.17
C PRO A 84 1.55 4.91 0.23
N PHE A 85 2.25 5.85 0.87
CA PHE A 85 3.70 5.74 1.10
C PHE A 85 4.05 4.49 1.91
N LEU A 86 3.36 4.24 3.02
CA LEU A 86 3.59 3.06 3.86
C LEU A 86 3.21 1.76 3.14
N GLY A 87 2.15 1.77 2.33
CA GLY A 87 1.81 0.66 1.45
C GLY A 87 2.91 0.34 0.44
N ALA A 88 3.46 1.37 -0.22
CA ALA A 88 4.56 1.22 -1.17
C ALA A 88 5.84 0.71 -0.52
N PHE A 89 6.23 1.33 0.59
CA PHE A 89 7.39 0.92 1.36
C PHE A 89 7.22 -0.53 1.85
N GLY A 90 6.05 -0.86 2.40
CA GLY A 90 5.70 -2.18 2.90
C GLY A 90 5.75 -3.26 1.83
N ALA A 91 5.12 -3.04 0.67
CA ALA A 91 5.14 -3.99 -0.44
C ALA A 91 6.57 -4.20 -0.98
N GLY A 92 7.34 -3.12 -1.07
CA GLY A 92 8.75 -3.17 -1.45
C GLY A 92 9.60 -3.94 -0.43
N CYS A 93 9.35 -3.79 0.87
CA CYS A 93 10.02 -4.54 1.93
C CYS A 93 9.77 -6.05 1.80
N VAL A 94 8.54 -6.48 1.51
CA VAL A 94 8.23 -7.90 1.25
C VAL A 94 9.07 -8.43 0.08
N LYS A 95 9.18 -7.69 -1.03
CA LYS A 95 9.99 -8.08 -2.19
C LYS A 95 11.46 -8.36 -1.83
N ILE A 96 12.04 -7.63 -0.88
CA ILE A 96 13.47 -7.75 -0.52
C ILE A 96 13.72 -8.58 0.76
N LYS A 97 12.87 -9.58 1.05
CA LYS A 97 12.98 -10.47 2.23
C LYS A 97 12.85 -9.73 3.57
N ARG A 98 12.26 -8.54 3.59
CA ARG A 98 12.06 -7.72 4.79
C ARG A 98 10.58 -7.58 5.17
N GLY A 99 9.78 -8.62 4.93
CA GLY A 99 8.35 -8.65 5.30
C GLY A 99 8.10 -8.32 6.78
N TYR A 100 9.02 -8.68 7.68
CA TYR A 100 8.94 -8.34 9.09
C TYR A 100 8.90 -6.83 9.37
N VAL A 101 9.52 -5.99 8.53
CA VAL A 101 9.43 -4.54 8.65
C VAL A 101 8.01 -4.09 8.37
N THR A 102 7.38 -4.65 7.33
CA THR A 102 5.98 -4.38 6.99
C THR A 102 5.03 -4.88 8.07
N GLY A 103 5.28 -6.06 8.63
CA GLY A 103 4.53 -6.57 9.78
C GLY A 103 4.61 -5.64 10.99
N ALA A 104 5.80 -5.08 11.27
CA ALA A 104 5.98 -4.11 12.35
C ALA A 104 5.22 -2.79 12.10
N ILE A 105 5.18 -2.31 10.85
CA ILE A 105 4.39 -1.11 10.48
C ILE A 105 2.89 -1.38 10.72
N ILE A 106 2.38 -2.53 10.27
CA ILE A 106 0.99 -2.91 10.51
C ILE A 106 0.70 -3.01 12.01
N LEU A 107 1.60 -3.63 12.79
CA LEU A 107 1.46 -3.72 14.25
C LEU A 107 1.38 -2.34 14.90
N VAL A 108 2.26 -1.42 14.54
CA VAL A 108 2.25 -0.04 15.07
C VAL A 108 0.94 0.67 14.70
N ALA A 109 0.48 0.55 13.46
CA ALA A 109 -0.79 1.14 13.04
C ALA A 109 -1.99 0.54 13.80
N LEU A 110 -2.00 -0.77 14.05
CA LEU A 110 -3.00 -1.43 14.90
C LEU A 110 -2.97 -0.89 16.34
N LEU A 111 -1.78 -0.74 16.92
CA LEU A 111 -1.63 -0.17 18.27
C LEU A 111 -2.15 1.28 18.34
N ILE A 112 -1.88 2.10 17.31
CA ILE A 112 -2.42 3.47 17.20
C ILE A 112 -3.95 3.44 17.09
N PHE A 113 -4.52 2.53 16.30
CA PHE A 113 -5.97 2.37 16.16
C PHE A 113 -6.61 1.99 17.52
N TYR A 114 -6.06 1.00 18.22
CA TYR A 114 -6.58 0.52 19.51
C TYR A 114 -6.26 1.44 20.71
N ALA A 115 -5.35 2.39 20.55
CA ALA A 115 -5.12 3.42 21.55
C ALA A 115 -6.35 4.35 21.71
N HIS A 116 -7.18 4.49 20.66
CA HIS A 116 -8.42 5.27 20.72
C HIS A 116 -9.58 4.46 21.36
N PRO A 117 -10.44 5.05 22.20
CA PRO A 117 -11.60 4.36 22.79
C PRO A 117 -12.49 3.65 21.78
N PHE A 118 -12.87 4.33 20.69
CA PHE A 118 -13.70 3.73 19.64
C PHE A 118 -13.00 2.58 18.89
N GLY A 119 -11.66 2.59 18.82
CA GLY A 119 -10.92 1.46 18.25
C GLY A 119 -11.01 0.21 19.11
N ARG A 120 -11.04 0.36 20.45
CA ARG A 120 -11.28 -0.75 21.39
C ARG A 120 -12.71 -1.26 21.32
N GLU A 121 -13.69 -0.39 21.14
CA GLU A 121 -15.08 -0.80 20.96
C GLU A 121 -15.31 -1.51 19.61
N ALA A 122 -14.62 -1.07 18.55
CA ALA A 122 -14.60 -1.70 17.24
C ALA A 122 -13.51 -2.79 17.11
N TYR A 123 -13.31 -3.60 18.16
CA TYR A 123 -12.14 -4.46 18.29
C TYR A 123 -11.92 -5.45 17.14
N ILE A 124 -13.00 -5.94 16.51
CA ILE A 124 -12.94 -6.93 15.43
C ILE A 124 -12.76 -6.32 14.03
N TYR A 125 -12.91 -5.00 13.88
CA TYR A 125 -12.81 -4.32 12.59
C TYR A 125 -11.54 -4.69 11.80
N PRO A 126 -10.32 -4.63 12.38
CA PRO A 126 -9.09 -4.81 11.61
C PRO A 126 -8.66 -6.29 11.47
N TRP A 127 -9.61 -7.23 11.47
CA TRP A 127 -9.33 -8.67 11.38
C TRP A 127 -8.46 -9.05 10.17
N LEU A 128 -8.69 -8.43 9.00
CA LEU A 128 -7.94 -8.72 7.79
C LEU A 128 -6.52 -8.11 7.85
N HIS A 129 -6.37 -6.97 8.53
CA HIS A 129 -5.05 -6.38 8.78
C HIS A 129 -4.20 -7.25 9.70
N ILE A 130 -4.82 -7.89 10.71
CA ILE A 130 -4.15 -8.88 11.56
C ILE A 130 -3.67 -10.07 10.73
N ILE A 131 -4.49 -10.56 9.77
CA ILE A 131 -4.05 -11.62 8.84
C ILE A 131 -2.86 -11.14 8.00
N ALA A 132 -2.90 -9.93 7.44
CA ALA A 132 -1.76 -9.37 6.70
C ALA A 132 -0.50 -9.24 7.55
N MET A 133 -0.62 -8.83 8.81
CA MET A 133 0.49 -8.77 9.75
C MET A 133 1.11 -10.14 9.96
N ILE A 134 0.28 -11.17 10.20
CA ILE A 134 0.73 -12.56 10.36
C ILE A 134 1.44 -13.04 9.08
N VAL A 135 0.85 -12.80 7.91
CA VAL A 135 1.47 -13.15 6.62
C VAL A 135 2.83 -12.46 6.47
N ALA A 136 2.93 -11.17 6.81
CA ALA A 136 4.15 -10.39 6.70
C ALA A 136 5.28 -10.91 7.61
N PHE A 137 4.96 -11.35 8.82
CA PHE A 137 5.93 -11.97 9.75
C PHE A 137 6.22 -13.45 9.44
N SER A 138 5.32 -14.13 8.72
CA SER A 138 5.46 -15.56 8.45
C SER A 138 6.56 -15.88 7.43
N PRO A 139 7.04 -17.14 7.40
CA PRO A 139 7.91 -17.64 6.34
C PRO A 139 7.34 -17.47 4.93
N ILE A 140 6.01 -17.34 4.77
CA ILE A 140 5.35 -17.16 3.47
C ILE A 140 5.87 -15.89 2.79
N ALA A 141 6.03 -14.78 3.52
CA ALA A 141 6.59 -13.55 2.95
C ALA A 141 8.03 -13.75 2.43
N HIS A 142 8.84 -14.54 3.14
CA HIS A 142 10.19 -14.90 2.69
C HIS A 142 10.15 -15.78 1.43
N ILE A 143 9.28 -16.80 1.41
CA ILE A 143 9.11 -17.66 0.23
C ILE A 143 8.64 -16.82 -0.97
N ALA A 144 7.65 -15.95 -0.78
CA ALA A 144 7.14 -15.06 -1.82
C ALA A 144 8.25 -14.17 -2.39
N SER A 145 9.08 -13.57 -1.53
CA SER A 145 10.19 -12.73 -1.95
C SER A 145 11.20 -13.47 -2.86
N SER A 146 11.43 -14.77 -2.60
CA SER A 146 12.36 -15.59 -3.38
C SER A 146 11.89 -15.80 -4.82
N THR A 147 10.58 -15.69 -5.08
CA THR A 147 10.02 -15.87 -6.42
C THR A 147 10.36 -14.73 -7.37
N PHE A 148 10.63 -13.52 -6.85
CA PHE A 148 11.00 -12.36 -7.66
C PHE A 148 12.34 -12.53 -8.39
N SER A 149 13.25 -13.35 -7.84
CA SER A 149 14.56 -13.66 -8.44
C SER A 149 14.51 -14.83 -9.42
N SER A 150 13.35 -15.48 -9.61
CA SER A 150 13.26 -16.64 -10.50
C SER A 150 13.40 -16.26 -11.98
N SER A 151 14.03 -17.14 -12.77
CA SER A 151 14.04 -17.08 -14.23
C SER A 151 12.70 -17.45 -14.86
N ASN A 152 11.83 -18.19 -14.15
CA ASN A 152 10.51 -18.54 -14.63
C ASN A 152 9.56 -17.33 -14.46
N THR A 153 8.96 -16.89 -15.57
CA THR A 153 8.12 -15.69 -15.64
C THR A 153 6.81 -15.80 -14.87
N LYS A 154 6.33 -17.02 -14.59
CA LYS A 154 5.09 -17.26 -13.83
C LYS A 154 5.31 -17.24 -12.31
N LYS A 155 6.52 -17.55 -11.83
CA LYS A 155 6.79 -17.63 -10.38
C LYS A 155 6.63 -16.29 -9.64
N PRO A 156 7.05 -15.13 -10.18
CA PRO A 156 6.84 -13.83 -9.53
C PRO A 156 5.39 -13.50 -9.21
N ILE A 157 4.40 -14.11 -9.87
CA ILE A 157 2.97 -13.87 -9.58
C ILE A 157 2.68 -14.12 -8.10
N PHE A 158 3.21 -15.21 -7.52
CA PHE A 158 3.02 -15.50 -6.10
C PHE A 158 3.64 -14.41 -5.20
N GLY A 159 4.88 -14.01 -5.49
CA GLY A 159 5.54 -12.92 -4.78
C GLY A 159 4.79 -11.59 -4.87
N ILE A 160 4.29 -11.26 -6.07
CA ILE A 160 3.50 -10.07 -6.35
C ILE A 160 2.20 -10.10 -5.56
N SER A 161 1.48 -11.23 -5.55
CA SER A 161 0.23 -11.37 -4.79
C SER A 161 0.42 -11.18 -3.29
N ILE A 162 1.45 -11.78 -2.70
CA ILE A 162 1.74 -11.61 -1.26
C ILE A 162 2.18 -10.18 -0.95
N ALA A 163 3.05 -9.59 -1.77
CA ALA A 163 3.48 -8.21 -1.57
C ALA A 163 2.33 -7.21 -1.75
N ALA A 164 1.43 -7.44 -2.71
CA ALA A 164 0.23 -6.63 -2.93
C ALA A 164 -0.74 -6.75 -1.77
N PHE A 165 -1.02 -7.96 -1.30
CA PHE A 165 -1.90 -8.21 -0.15
C PHE A 165 -1.44 -7.45 1.10
N VAL A 166 -0.17 -7.65 1.47
CA VAL A 166 0.40 -7.00 2.66
C VAL A 166 0.50 -5.48 2.45
N GLY A 167 0.92 -5.03 1.27
CA GLY A 167 1.02 -3.60 0.95
C GLY A 167 -0.31 -2.87 1.03
N VAL A 168 -1.36 -3.39 0.38
CA VAL A 168 -2.69 -2.79 0.37
C VAL A 168 -3.26 -2.69 1.78
N LEU A 169 -3.03 -3.71 2.61
CA LEU A 169 -3.49 -3.69 3.99
C LEU A 169 -2.61 -2.84 4.90
N THR A 170 -1.34 -2.62 4.56
CA THR A 170 -0.46 -1.65 5.25
C THR A 170 -0.92 -0.23 4.98
N ASP A 171 -1.22 0.10 3.73
CA ASP A 171 -1.85 1.38 3.35
C ASP A 171 -3.16 1.55 4.15
N HIS A 172 -4.07 0.60 3.99
CA HIS A 172 -5.40 0.72 4.57
C HIS A 172 -5.38 0.84 6.10
N ILE A 173 -4.60 0.03 6.84
CA ILE A 173 -4.56 0.15 8.31
C ILE A 173 -3.93 1.47 8.76
N SER A 174 -2.95 1.99 8.02
CA SER A 174 -2.34 3.29 8.31
C SER A 174 -3.36 4.40 8.11
N GLY A 175 -4.16 4.32 7.04
CA GLY A 175 -5.30 5.21 6.79
C GLY A 175 -6.37 5.08 7.86
N SER A 176 -6.76 3.86 8.25
CA SER A 176 -7.76 3.62 9.30
C SER A 176 -7.31 4.16 10.66
N ALA A 177 -6.05 3.93 11.03
CA ALA A 177 -5.47 4.46 12.27
C ALA A 177 -5.45 6.00 12.25
N LEU A 178 -5.03 6.61 11.14
CA LEU A 178 -5.06 8.06 10.98
C LEU A 178 -6.49 8.60 11.05
N ALA A 179 -7.45 7.97 10.35
CA ALA A 179 -8.85 8.38 10.32
C ALA A 179 -9.49 8.36 11.71
N MET A 180 -9.24 7.32 12.50
CA MET A 180 -9.76 7.19 13.87
C MET A 180 -9.44 8.43 14.72
N TRP A 181 -8.22 8.97 14.61
CA TRP A 181 -7.80 10.14 15.37
C TRP A 181 -8.16 11.45 14.69
N TYR A 182 -7.97 11.54 13.37
CA TYR A 182 -8.18 12.76 12.60
C TYR A 182 -9.66 13.19 12.56
N PHE A 183 -10.57 12.23 12.44
CA PHE A 183 -12.00 12.48 12.40
C PHE A 183 -12.69 12.21 13.74
N SER A 184 -11.95 12.12 14.84
CA SER A 184 -12.56 11.98 16.16
C SER A 184 -13.31 13.27 16.54
N PRO A 185 -14.54 13.20 17.09
CA PRO A 185 -15.27 12.01 17.54
C PRO A 185 -16.31 11.47 16.52
N PHE A 186 -16.24 11.86 15.24
CA PHE A 186 -17.27 11.58 14.25
C PHE A 186 -17.29 10.11 13.76
N LEU A 187 -16.13 9.46 13.67
CA LEU A 187 -16.02 8.04 13.28
C LEU A 187 -16.28 7.10 14.47
N THR A 188 -17.55 6.97 14.84
CA THR A 188 -18.02 6.13 15.95
C THR A 188 -17.93 4.62 15.65
N PRO A 189 -17.94 3.74 16.68
CA PRO A 189 -17.85 2.29 16.49
C PRO A 189 -18.87 1.69 15.50
N PRO A 190 -20.16 2.11 15.48
CA PRO A 190 -21.13 1.63 14.49
C PRO A 190 -20.68 1.85 13.03
N ILE A 191 -19.98 2.95 12.73
CA ILE A 191 -19.46 3.23 11.39
C ILE A 191 -18.38 2.20 11.04
N TRP A 192 -17.44 1.93 11.94
CA TRP A 192 -16.40 0.91 11.74
C TRP A 192 -17.01 -0.48 11.53
N TYR A 193 -18.05 -0.83 12.28
CA TYR A 193 -18.79 -2.08 12.08
C TYR A 193 -19.49 -2.14 10.73
N SER A 194 -20.07 -1.03 10.24
CA SER A 194 -20.71 -1.01 8.90
C SER A 194 -19.70 -1.17 7.75
N ILE A 195 -18.46 -0.69 7.93
CA ILE A 195 -17.40 -0.79 6.91
C ILE A 195 -16.73 -2.17 6.96
N MET A 196 -16.73 -2.85 8.11
CA MET A 196 -16.08 -4.13 8.35
C MET A 196 -16.35 -5.21 7.27
N PRO A 197 -17.58 -5.42 6.76
CA PRO A 197 -17.82 -6.39 5.69
C PRO A 197 -17.49 -5.86 4.28
N ILE A 198 -17.41 -4.54 4.09
CA ILE A 198 -17.20 -3.89 2.79
C ILE A 198 -15.72 -3.81 2.45
N TYR A 199 -14.90 -3.33 3.39
CA TYR A 199 -13.47 -3.10 3.11
C TYR A 199 -12.72 -4.35 2.62
N PRO A 200 -12.96 -5.59 3.10
CA PRO A 200 -12.26 -6.77 2.61
C PRO A 200 -12.50 -6.99 1.12
N ILE A 201 -13.72 -6.74 0.64
CA ILE A 201 -14.10 -6.87 -0.76
C ILE A 201 -13.34 -5.84 -1.59
N GLU A 202 -13.37 -4.57 -1.18
CA GLU A 202 -12.64 -3.49 -1.86
C GLU A 202 -11.13 -3.77 -1.91
N ARG A 203 -10.55 -4.27 -0.80
CA ARG A 203 -9.13 -4.59 -0.73
C ARG A 203 -8.76 -5.79 -1.61
N MET A 204 -9.66 -6.78 -1.76
CA MET A 204 -9.43 -7.89 -2.69
C MET A 204 -9.52 -7.45 -4.15
N ILE A 205 -10.45 -6.55 -4.47
CA ILE A 205 -10.53 -5.94 -5.82
C ILE A 205 -9.23 -5.17 -6.12
N ALA A 206 -8.77 -4.33 -5.20
CA ALA A 206 -7.51 -3.60 -5.34
C ALA A 206 -6.32 -4.56 -5.54
N LEU A 207 -6.24 -5.64 -4.76
CA LEU A 207 -5.22 -6.67 -4.91
C LEU A 207 -5.24 -7.28 -6.32
N ILE A 208 -6.41 -7.67 -6.84
CA ILE A 208 -6.54 -8.27 -8.17
C ILE A 208 -6.04 -7.30 -9.23
N ILE A 209 -6.45 -6.03 -9.17
CA ILE A 209 -6.00 -4.99 -10.10
C ILE A 209 -4.47 -4.85 -10.05
N ILE A 210 -3.88 -4.79 -8.85
CA ILE A 210 -2.42 -4.70 -8.68
C ILE A 210 -1.75 -5.91 -9.31
N VAL A 211 -2.21 -7.14 -9.06
CA VAL A 211 -1.57 -8.35 -9.60
C VAL A 211 -1.63 -8.39 -11.12
N VAL A 212 -2.77 -8.00 -11.71
CA VAL A 212 -2.98 -7.94 -13.17
C VAL A 212 -2.05 -6.93 -13.83
N ILE A 213 -1.81 -5.77 -13.20
CA ILE A 213 -0.93 -4.73 -13.74
C ILE A 213 0.55 -5.01 -13.43
N ALA A 214 0.86 -5.35 -12.18
CA ALA A 214 2.23 -5.53 -11.70
C ALA A 214 2.94 -6.68 -12.42
N THR A 215 2.25 -7.77 -12.72
CA THR A 215 2.86 -8.95 -13.35
C THR A 215 3.49 -8.63 -14.73
N PRO A 216 2.77 -8.12 -15.73
CA PRO A 216 3.35 -7.78 -17.02
C PRO A 216 4.35 -6.63 -16.92
N VAL A 217 4.07 -5.60 -16.11
CA VAL A 217 4.99 -4.45 -15.96
C VAL A 217 6.31 -4.87 -15.32
N TYR A 218 6.27 -5.68 -14.27
CA TYR A 218 7.46 -6.23 -13.63
C TYR A 218 8.31 -7.02 -14.63
N TYR A 219 7.67 -7.87 -15.43
CA TYR A 219 8.35 -8.63 -16.47
C TYR A 219 9.01 -7.73 -17.51
N SER A 220 8.29 -6.74 -18.04
CA SER A 220 8.81 -5.78 -19.02
C SER A 220 9.99 -4.98 -18.48
N LEU A 221 9.91 -4.48 -17.24
CA LEU A 221 11.01 -3.76 -16.60
C LEU A 221 12.25 -4.64 -16.39
N ARG A 222 12.05 -5.93 -16.07
CA ARG A 222 13.15 -6.90 -15.97
C ARG A 222 13.80 -7.16 -17.32
N MET A 223 13.01 -7.39 -18.36
CA MET A 223 13.51 -7.65 -19.72
C MET A 223 14.29 -6.45 -20.27
N ALA A 224 13.82 -5.23 -19.99
CA ALA A 224 14.50 -3.99 -20.33
C ALA A 224 15.73 -3.70 -19.45
N ARG A 225 16.05 -4.56 -18.47
CA ARG A 225 17.13 -4.37 -17.49
C ARG A 225 16.99 -3.06 -16.68
N LEU A 226 15.76 -2.60 -16.51
CA LEU A 226 15.44 -1.39 -15.75
C LEU A 226 15.35 -1.66 -14.24
N ILE A 227 15.10 -2.90 -13.85
CA ILE A 227 15.13 -3.36 -12.44
C ILE A 227 15.95 -4.64 -12.34
N ASN A 228 16.83 -4.71 -11.33
CA ASN A 228 17.83 -5.78 -11.24
C ASN A 228 17.24 -7.13 -10.80
N VAL A 229 17.73 -8.19 -11.44
CA VAL A 229 17.85 -9.54 -10.89
C VAL A 229 19.31 -9.65 -10.47
N ASN A 230 19.60 -9.54 -9.18
CA ASN A 230 20.94 -9.70 -8.59
C ASN A 230 21.96 -8.59 -8.97
N LYS A 231 22.18 -7.68 -8.03
CA LYS A 231 23.54 -7.38 -7.58
C LYS A 231 23.69 -7.97 -6.19
#